data_AF-A0A4Y7PRA3-F1
#
_entry.id   AF-A0A4Y7PRA3-F1
#
_cell.length_a   1.000
_cell.length_b   1.000
_cell.length_c   1.000
_cell.angle_alpha   90.00
_cell.angle_beta   90.00
_cell.angle_gamma   90.00
#
_symmetry.space_group_name_H-M   'P 1'
#
loop_
_entity.id
_entity.type
_entity.pdbx_description
1 polymer ?
#
loop_
_entity_poly.entity_id
_entity_poly.type
_entity_poly.pdbx_seq_one_letter_code
_entity_poly.pdbx_strand_id
1 'polypeptide(L)'
;MVRSNPLLGASSTSITPAQDINHTQLMFQLSQLSPEQLQGLITMAAIRGGTHQPPPPVPQEPNTQLQHSMIPEGNRNVLTSGQARGTRFSGFEVDLRLISEAHIVSSVAPPGTSLNAPTSRREPPIDPSLLETSEISLVMAEVKGLRAELEELKRARHSASDDDGDADDENDGRQRKRKRTKRRSLRSEHILSVKTDRLNREQKETRNELHGMVKREMEELTGITKKEALPGPTTPVPAHTDETNSDHRQLMHSKLDRDVTDAKNKAIIMRAAELVFKEQTDGDLRKLKHKDVKFTEADLRSFATAVLRSWKRRFEAENNGEKGRKAKLQAQKNKRHQRQRTLKAARLAVAELYAEIHDGADPSCLLETDWMTEEVSSLDTSDDEEKEAHRQKMVQAARLTEKEIECGTVVLEKIKPLFRSDEVDGIYEELDQLGRKKQKESGKTYARKPRADLGRTRVQPPAVSLYPFMVRESWFEDHIAGTSLEDNFEVLPEDPEGFGSNP
;
A
#
# COMPACT_ATOMS: atom_id res chain seq x y z
N MET A 1 -51.09 -28.20 -54.59
CA MET A 1 -49.96 -27.95 -55.51
C MET A 1 -48.67 -28.23 -54.76
N VAL A 2 -48.06 -29.36 -55.08
CA VAL A 2 -46.79 -29.85 -54.53
C VAL A 2 -45.67 -29.22 -55.36
N ARG A 3 -44.72 -28.53 -54.71
CA ARG A 3 -43.46 -28.14 -55.34
C ARG A 3 -42.30 -28.37 -54.38
N SER A 4 -41.57 -29.42 -54.72
CA SER A 4 -40.25 -29.84 -54.28
C SER A 4 -39.19 -28.80 -54.65
N ASN A 5 -38.13 -28.69 -53.84
CA ASN A 5 -36.75 -28.36 -54.27
C ASN A 5 -35.74 -28.48 -53.10
N PRO A 6 -34.42 -28.56 -53.34
CA PRO A 6 -33.68 -29.81 -53.15
C PRO A 6 -32.52 -29.75 -52.14
N LEU A 7 -32.00 -30.95 -51.85
CA LEU A 7 -30.76 -31.23 -51.13
C LEU A 7 -29.54 -30.55 -51.78
N LEU A 8 -28.73 -29.88 -50.95
CA LEU A 8 -27.31 -29.65 -51.19
C LEU A 8 -26.53 -30.21 -50.01
N GLY A 9 -25.71 -31.22 -50.31
CA GLY A 9 -24.75 -31.80 -49.38
C GLY A 9 -23.54 -30.89 -49.21
N ALA A 10 -23.08 -30.77 -47.97
CA ALA A 10 -21.77 -30.26 -47.64
C ALA A 10 -21.09 -31.26 -46.70
N SER A 11 -19.92 -31.70 -47.15
CA SER A 11 -19.04 -32.69 -46.53
C SER A 11 -18.59 -32.26 -45.13
N SER A 12 -18.90 -33.07 -44.12
CA SER A 12 -18.30 -32.96 -42.79
C SER A 12 -16.93 -33.63 -42.80
N THR A 13 -15.87 -32.83 -42.66
CA THR A 13 -14.55 -33.31 -42.27
C THR A 13 -14.55 -33.51 -40.76
N SER A 14 -14.45 -34.76 -40.32
CA SER A 14 -14.34 -35.15 -38.92
C SER A 14 -12.97 -34.72 -38.38
N ILE A 15 -12.95 -33.66 -37.58
CA ILE A 15 -11.83 -33.37 -36.68
C ILE A 15 -12.07 -34.24 -35.43
N THR A 16 -11.15 -35.17 -35.16
CA THR A 16 -11.12 -35.94 -33.92
C THR A 16 -10.89 -34.99 -32.75
N PRO A 17 -11.82 -34.86 -31.79
CA PRO A 17 -11.55 -34.12 -30.57
C PRO A 17 -10.51 -34.90 -29.74
N ALA A 18 -9.50 -34.19 -29.25
CA ALA A 18 -8.61 -34.70 -28.22
C ALA A 18 -9.48 -35.21 -27.06
N GLN A 19 -9.25 -36.45 -26.63
CA GLN A 19 -9.98 -37.06 -25.53
C GLN A 19 -9.69 -36.27 -24.25
N ASP A 20 -10.66 -35.46 -23.83
CA ASP A 20 -10.72 -34.95 -22.46
C ASP A 20 -10.75 -36.16 -21.53
N ILE A 21 -9.65 -36.37 -20.81
CA ILE A 21 -9.58 -37.37 -19.75
C ILE A 21 -10.56 -36.90 -18.67
N ASN A 22 -11.73 -37.53 -18.65
CA ASN A 22 -12.79 -37.22 -17.70
C ASN A 22 -12.24 -37.34 -16.27
N HIS A 23 -12.28 -36.23 -15.51
CA HIS A 23 -11.79 -36.14 -14.14
C HIS A 23 -12.31 -37.29 -13.25
N THR A 24 -13.54 -37.75 -13.50
CA THR A 24 -14.14 -38.89 -12.78
C THR A 24 -13.40 -40.22 -13.04
N GLN A 25 -12.87 -40.43 -14.24
CA GLN A 25 -12.10 -41.63 -14.57
C GLN A 25 -10.70 -41.61 -13.95
N LEU A 26 -10.10 -40.42 -13.83
CA LEU A 26 -8.83 -40.21 -13.12
C LEU A 26 -8.97 -40.49 -11.62
N MET A 27 -10.03 -39.97 -11.00
CA MET A 27 -10.33 -40.24 -9.57
C MET A 27 -10.61 -41.72 -9.32
N PHE A 28 -11.32 -42.39 -10.23
CA PHE A 28 -11.55 -43.83 -10.14
C PHE A 28 -10.24 -44.62 -10.24
N GLN A 29 -9.34 -44.27 -11.16
CA GLN A 29 -8.04 -44.93 -11.29
C GLN A 29 -7.14 -44.72 -10.08
N LEU A 30 -7.12 -43.51 -9.49
CA LEU A 30 -6.36 -43.24 -8.27
C LEU A 30 -6.88 -44.02 -7.05
N SER A 31 -8.20 -44.29 -6.99
CA SER A 31 -8.81 -45.07 -5.91
C SER A 31 -8.44 -46.56 -5.92
N GLN A 32 -7.92 -47.07 -7.03
CA GLN A 32 -7.51 -48.48 -7.18
C GLN A 32 -6.04 -48.72 -6.79
N LEU A 33 -5.29 -47.67 -6.46
CA LEU A 33 -3.88 -47.77 -6.10
C LEU A 33 -3.72 -48.16 -4.63
N SER A 34 -2.74 -49.00 -4.33
CA SER A 34 -2.35 -49.25 -2.95
C SER A 34 -1.73 -47.99 -2.32
N PRO A 35 -1.76 -47.83 -0.99
CA PRO A 35 -1.13 -46.70 -0.31
C PRO A 35 0.33 -46.47 -0.69
N GLU A 36 1.08 -47.56 -0.94
CA GLU A 36 2.49 -47.52 -1.36
C GLU A 36 2.65 -46.97 -2.78
N GLN A 37 1.75 -47.34 -3.71
CA GLN A 37 1.76 -46.83 -5.08
C GLN A 37 1.39 -45.34 -5.15
N LEU A 38 0.44 -44.92 -4.31
CA LEU A 38 0.02 -43.53 -4.17
C LEU A 38 1.16 -42.67 -3.61
N GLN A 39 1.87 -43.17 -2.59
CA GLN A 39 3.06 -42.53 -2.05
C GLN A 39 4.20 -42.43 -3.10
N GLY A 40 4.38 -43.46 -3.91
CA GLY A 40 5.34 -43.46 -5.03
C GLY A 40 5.03 -42.40 -6.08
N LEU A 41 3.75 -42.24 -6.46
CA LEU A 41 3.31 -41.20 -7.40
C LEU A 41 3.51 -39.79 -6.85
N ILE A 42 3.18 -39.56 -5.57
CA ILE A 42 3.41 -38.27 -4.89
C ILE A 42 4.90 -37.94 -4.86
N THR A 43 5.74 -38.93 -4.55
CA THR A 43 7.20 -38.76 -4.50
C THR A 43 7.77 -38.44 -5.88
N MET A 44 7.33 -39.14 -6.94
CA MET A 44 7.75 -38.84 -8.31
C MET A 44 7.27 -37.46 -8.80
N ALA A 45 6.06 -37.05 -8.42
CA ALA A 45 5.54 -35.71 -8.72
C ALA A 45 6.35 -34.62 -8.02
N ALA A 46 6.71 -34.81 -6.75
CA ALA A 46 7.57 -33.89 -5.99
C ALA A 46 9.00 -33.81 -6.56
N ILE A 47 9.57 -34.92 -7.02
CA ILE A 47 10.88 -34.94 -7.70
C ILE A 47 10.82 -34.17 -9.03
N ARG A 48 9.77 -34.35 -9.83
CA ARG A 48 9.57 -33.57 -11.08
C ARG A 48 9.29 -32.09 -10.82
N GLY A 49 8.64 -31.76 -9.70
CA GLY A 49 8.37 -30.40 -9.26
C GLY A 49 9.56 -29.68 -8.65
N GLY A 50 10.69 -30.36 -8.43
CA GLY A 50 11.91 -29.77 -7.85
C GLY A 50 11.81 -29.44 -6.35
N THR A 51 10.84 -30.01 -5.62
CA THR A 51 10.56 -29.67 -4.22
C THR A 51 10.98 -30.72 -3.19
N HIS A 52 11.74 -31.75 -3.59
CA HIS A 52 12.12 -32.81 -2.66
C HIS A 52 13.35 -32.44 -1.81
N GLN A 53 13.11 -31.91 -0.61
CA GLN A 53 14.10 -31.87 0.47
C GLN A 53 13.74 -32.96 1.49
N PRO A 54 14.64 -33.90 1.83
CA PRO A 54 14.33 -34.94 2.80
C PRO A 54 14.13 -34.33 4.20
N PRO A 55 13.17 -34.83 5.00
CA PRO A 55 12.92 -34.29 6.33
C PRO A 55 14.09 -34.57 7.28
N PRO A 56 14.43 -33.62 8.17
CA PRO A 56 15.44 -33.84 9.19
C PRO A 56 14.96 -34.83 10.26
N PRO A 57 15.89 -35.53 10.95
CA PRO A 57 15.54 -36.48 12.00
C PRO A 57 14.92 -35.77 13.21
N VAL A 58 13.80 -36.30 13.68
CA VAL A 58 13.04 -35.81 14.84
C VAL A 58 13.80 -36.17 16.13
N PRO A 59 14.14 -35.19 17.00
CA PRO A 59 14.63 -35.46 18.35
C PRO A 59 13.47 -35.93 19.24
N GLN A 60 13.71 -36.99 20.03
CA GLN A 60 12.76 -37.46 21.04
C GLN A 60 12.76 -36.52 22.25
N GLU A 61 11.60 -35.98 22.61
CA GLU A 61 11.42 -35.22 23.85
C GLU A 61 11.23 -36.14 25.08
N PRO A 62 11.77 -35.76 26.25
CA PRO A 62 11.47 -36.43 27.50
C PRO A 62 10.18 -35.88 28.14
N ASN A 63 9.40 -36.84 28.63
CA ASN A 63 8.10 -36.70 29.25
C ASN A 63 8.21 -35.97 30.61
N THR A 64 7.54 -34.82 30.77
CA THR A 64 7.45 -34.13 32.07
C THR A 64 6.00 -33.95 32.47
N GLN A 65 5.60 -34.66 33.55
CA GLN A 65 4.30 -34.53 34.20
C GLN A 65 4.17 -33.17 34.89
N LEU A 66 3.13 -32.41 34.55
CA LEU A 66 2.71 -31.21 35.27
C LEU A 66 1.57 -31.55 36.23
N GLN A 67 1.81 -31.28 37.51
CA GLN A 67 0.81 -31.32 38.59
C GLN A 67 -0.11 -30.09 38.51
N HIS A 68 -1.41 -30.34 38.57
CA HIS A 68 -2.44 -29.31 38.73
C HIS A 68 -2.42 -28.77 40.17
N SER A 69 -2.26 -27.45 40.31
CA SER A 69 -2.59 -26.71 41.53
C SER A 69 -3.74 -25.74 41.25
N MET A 70 -4.80 -25.87 42.05
CA MET A 70 -5.99 -25.01 42.04
C MET A 70 -5.77 -23.78 42.92
N ILE A 71 -6.16 -22.61 42.44
CA ILE A 71 -6.37 -21.40 43.25
C ILE A 71 -7.83 -20.94 43.04
N PRO A 72 -8.56 -20.55 44.10
CA PRO A 72 -10.00 -20.29 44.02
C PRO A 72 -10.35 -18.84 43.65
N GLU A 73 -11.59 -18.72 43.20
CA GLU A 73 -12.27 -17.55 42.64
C GLU A 73 -12.43 -16.37 43.61
N GLY A 74 -12.31 -15.16 43.05
CA GLY A 74 -12.52 -13.89 43.72
C GLY A 74 -14.00 -13.46 43.79
N ASN A 75 -14.37 -12.96 44.96
CA ASN A 75 -15.61 -12.26 45.26
C ASN A 75 -15.71 -10.93 44.48
N ARG A 76 -16.78 -10.74 43.71
CA ARG A 76 -17.18 -9.44 43.16
C ARG A 76 -18.31 -8.85 44.00
N ASN A 77 -18.07 -7.69 44.60
CA ASN A 77 -19.14 -6.84 45.14
C ASN A 77 -19.22 -5.52 44.39
N VAL A 78 -20.48 -5.12 44.22
CA VAL A 78 -21.06 -4.01 43.49
C VAL A 78 -20.97 -2.71 44.32
N LEU A 79 -20.74 -1.57 43.67
CA LEU A 79 -21.21 -0.24 44.11
C LEU A 79 -21.20 0.72 42.89
N THR A 80 -22.33 0.90 42.19
CA THR A 80 -23.31 1.99 42.28
C THR A 80 -22.80 3.43 42.49
N SER A 81 -22.98 4.22 41.41
CA SER A 81 -23.55 5.58 41.32
C SER A 81 -22.91 6.77 42.06
N GLY A 82 -22.64 7.83 41.29
CA GLY A 82 -22.51 9.19 41.80
C GLY A 82 -22.49 10.24 40.68
N GLN A 83 -23.57 11.00 40.55
CA GLN A 83 -23.70 12.22 39.73
C GLN A 83 -22.81 13.35 40.28
N ALA A 84 -22.32 14.26 39.42
CA ALA A 84 -22.70 15.69 39.41
C ALA A 84 -21.75 16.58 38.57
N ARG A 85 -22.36 17.55 37.87
CA ARG A 85 -21.99 18.97 37.63
C ARG A 85 -20.50 19.34 37.72
N GLY A 86 -19.85 19.96 36.73
CA GLY A 86 -20.29 21.12 35.96
C GLY A 86 -19.56 22.37 36.46
N THR A 87 -18.47 22.79 35.80
CA THR A 87 -17.87 24.11 36.01
C THR A 87 -17.08 24.55 34.77
N ARG A 88 -17.49 25.69 34.20
CA ARG A 88 -16.70 26.49 33.26
C ARG A 88 -15.56 27.13 34.04
N PHE A 89 -14.33 27.10 33.53
CA PHE A 89 -13.33 28.10 33.87
C PHE A 89 -12.48 28.49 32.66
N SER A 90 -12.22 29.77 32.62
CA SER A 90 -11.59 30.60 31.60
C SER A 90 -10.07 30.57 31.65
N GLY A 91 -9.45 30.63 30.47
CA GLY A 91 -8.29 31.47 30.14
C GLY A 91 -7.06 31.41 31.04
N PHE A 92 -6.00 30.81 30.52
CA PHE A 92 -4.64 31.22 30.86
C PHE A 92 -3.77 31.27 29.60
N GLU A 93 -3.35 32.48 29.30
CA GLU A 93 -2.32 32.88 28.35
C GLU A 93 -0.99 32.85 29.13
N VAL A 94 0.00 32.07 28.69
CA VAL A 94 1.36 32.17 29.26
C VAL A 94 2.40 32.27 28.15
N ASP A 95 3.17 33.33 28.33
CA ASP A 95 4.20 33.93 27.51
C ASP A 95 5.48 33.08 27.44
N LEU A 96 6.05 33.00 26.25
CA LEU A 96 7.26 32.28 25.87
C LEU A 96 8.47 33.20 26.04
N ARG A 97 9.23 33.11 27.15
CA ARG A 97 10.56 33.76 27.23
C ARG A 97 11.57 33.04 28.14
N LEU A 98 12.74 32.80 27.51
CA LEU A 98 14.10 32.71 28.06
C LEU A 98 14.38 31.66 29.14
N ILE A 99 15.34 30.76 28.87
CA ILE A 99 16.69 30.80 29.49
C ILE A 99 17.72 30.25 28.48
N SER A 100 18.78 31.03 28.25
CA SER A 100 20.01 30.63 27.57
C SER A 100 21.11 30.34 28.59
N GLU A 101 22.03 29.46 28.18
CA GLU A 101 23.45 29.40 28.59
C GLU A 101 23.80 29.12 30.06
N ALA A 102 24.59 28.06 30.30
CA ALA A 102 25.97 28.21 30.76
C ALA A 102 26.69 26.86 31.08
N HIS A 103 27.86 26.73 30.44
CA HIS A 103 29.16 26.37 31.03
C HIS A 103 29.66 24.91 31.11
N ILE A 104 30.90 24.84 30.62
CA ILE A 104 31.92 23.79 30.53
C ILE A 104 32.64 23.68 31.89
N VAL A 105 33.24 22.51 32.23
CA VAL A 105 34.65 22.33 32.71
C VAL A 105 34.89 20.96 33.40
N SER A 106 36.06 20.37 33.05
CA SER A 106 36.93 19.37 33.73
C SER A 106 36.45 17.93 33.92
N SER A 107 37.11 16.90 33.37
CA SER A 107 38.53 16.49 33.42
C SER A 107 38.97 15.96 34.80
N VAL A 108 39.00 14.63 34.93
CA VAL A 108 39.75 13.89 35.96
C VAL A 108 40.32 12.61 35.33
N ALA A 109 41.63 12.44 35.44
CA ALA A 109 42.36 11.23 35.08
C ALA A 109 42.49 10.25 36.28
N PRO A 110 42.67 8.94 36.06
CA PRO A 110 43.00 7.99 37.13
C PRO A 110 44.51 7.62 37.17
N PRO A 111 45.07 7.28 38.35
CA PRO A 111 46.40 6.67 38.46
C PRO A 111 46.32 5.13 38.47
N GLY A 112 47.38 4.49 37.96
CA GLY A 112 47.45 3.04 37.68
C GLY A 112 48.10 2.13 38.73
N THR A 113 49.07 1.33 38.27
CA THR A 113 49.83 0.20 38.90
C THR A 113 49.07 -1.15 38.92
N SER A 114 49.62 -2.35 38.63
CA SER A 114 51.00 -2.89 38.68
C SER A 114 51.13 -4.31 38.04
N LEU A 115 52.23 -4.55 37.30
CA LEU A 115 53.13 -5.73 37.18
C LEU A 115 52.61 -7.20 37.26
N ASN A 116 52.90 -8.04 36.23
CA ASN A 116 54.01 -9.03 36.22
C ASN A 116 53.96 -10.06 35.05
N ALA A 117 55.15 -10.25 34.42
CA ALA A 117 55.80 -11.30 33.61
C ALA A 117 55.17 -12.74 33.47
N PRO A 118 55.60 -13.65 32.53
CA PRO A 118 56.95 -13.75 31.94
C PRO A 118 57.15 -14.16 30.46
N THR A 119 58.33 -13.74 29.99
CA THR A 119 59.26 -14.26 28.96
C THR A 119 59.01 -15.59 28.24
N SER A 120 59.00 -15.55 26.90
CA SER A 120 59.40 -16.67 26.02
C SER A 120 60.10 -16.19 24.74
N ARG A 121 61.28 -16.77 24.51
CA ARG A 121 62.08 -17.00 23.27
C ARG A 121 62.15 -15.93 22.17
N ARG A 122 63.38 -15.42 21.99
CA ARG A 122 63.85 -14.62 20.84
C ARG A 122 64.06 -15.50 19.61
N GLU A 123 63.39 -15.16 18.51
CA GLU A 123 63.86 -15.38 17.13
C GLU A 123 64.35 -14.03 16.56
N PRO A 124 65.32 -14.03 15.62
CA PRO A 124 65.83 -12.79 15.04
C PRO A 124 64.72 -12.05 14.25
N PRO A 125 64.66 -10.72 14.34
CA PRO A 125 63.67 -9.93 13.62
C PRO A 125 63.90 -10.05 12.11
N ILE A 126 62.97 -10.71 11.42
CA ILE A 126 62.80 -10.56 9.98
C ILE A 126 62.39 -9.12 9.75
N ASP A 127 63.22 -8.36 9.04
CA ASP A 127 62.97 -6.97 8.70
C ASP A 127 61.80 -6.89 7.70
N PRO A 128 60.59 -6.41 8.11
CA PRO A 128 59.42 -6.35 7.24
C PRO A 128 59.50 -5.22 6.21
N SER A 129 60.56 -4.39 6.26
CA SER A 129 60.71 -3.25 5.37
C SER A 129 61.16 -3.61 3.95
N LEU A 130 61.56 -4.86 3.71
CA LEU A 130 62.21 -5.26 2.46
C LEU A 130 61.37 -6.11 1.49
N LEU A 131 60.11 -6.43 1.80
CA LEU A 131 59.34 -7.36 0.94
C LEU A 131 57.97 -6.91 0.42
N GLU A 132 57.35 -5.82 0.88
CA GLU A 132 55.93 -5.63 0.52
C GLU A 132 55.48 -4.21 0.18
N THR A 133 56.35 -3.22 0.03
CA THR A 133 55.88 -1.85 -0.30
C THR A 133 55.48 -1.68 -1.77
N SER A 134 56.04 -2.47 -2.69
CA SER A 134 55.74 -2.39 -4.12
C SER A 134 54.43 -3.09 -4.50
N GLU A 135 54.23 -4.34 -4.05
CA GLU A 135 53.05 -5.13 -4.44
C GLU A 135 51.79 -4.66 -3.70
N ILE A 136 51.88 -4.29 -2.43
CA ILE A 136 50.75 -3.70 -1.69
C ILE A 136 50.32 -2.37 -2.31
N SER A 137 51.26 -1.54 -2.74
CA SER A 137 50.97 -0.29 -3.47
C SER A 137 50.17 -0.56 -4.75
N LEU A 138 50.55 -1.60 -5.50
CA LEU A 138 49.92 -1.96 -6.77
C LEU A 138 48.50 -2.51 -6.54
N VAL A 139 48.32 -3.38 -5.55
CA VAL A 139 47.01 -3.92 -5.15
C VAL A 139 46.10 -2.81 -4.61
N MET A 140 46.63 -1.86 -3.83
CA MET A 140 45.84 -0.72 -3.35
C MET A 140 45.38 0.21 -4.48
N ALA A 141 46.21 0.41 -5.51
CA ALA A 141 45.84 1.17 -6.70
C ALA A 141 44.73 0.48 -7.51
N GLU A 142 44.82 -0.85 -7.65
CA GLU A 142 43.80 -1.66 -8.35
C GLU A 142 42.46 -1.67 -7.59
N VAL A 143 42.48 -1.87 -6.27
CA VAL A 143 41.26 -1.80 -5.43
C VAL A 143 40.62 -0.41 -5.51
N LYS A 144 41.42 0.66 -5.59
CA LYS A 144 40.91 2.02 -5.77
C LYS A 144 40.28 2.21 -7.15
N GLY A 145 40.86 1.62 -8.20
CA GLY A 145 40.29 1.61 -9.56
C GLY A 145 38.94 0.89 -9.61
N LEU A 146 38.87 -0.33 -9.06
CA LEU A 146 37.64 -1.13 -9.01
C LEU A 146 36.54 -0.43 -8.21
N ARG A 147 36.87 0.24 -7.10
CA ARG A 147 35.87 1.03 -6.34
C ARG A 147 35.32 2.21 -7.13
N ALA A 148 36.15 2.89 -7.94
CA ALA A 148 35.70 3.97 -8.80
C ALA A 148 34.78 3.47 -9.92
N GLU A 149 35.14 2.35 -10.55
CA GLU A 149 34.31 1.70 -11.58
C GLU A 149 32.96 1.22 -11.02
N LEU A 150 32.94 0.66 -9.81
CA LEU A 150 31.70 0.27 -9.13
C LEU A 150 30.82 1.47 -8.80
N GLU A 151 31.41 2.61 -8.41
CA GLU A 151 30.68 3.86 -8.18
C GLU A 151 30.11 4.43 -9.49
N GLU A 152 30.87 4.33 -10.58
CA GLU A 152 30.44 4.73 -11.92
C GLU A 152 29.31 3.84 -12.45
N LEU A 153 29.40 2.52 -12.29
CA LEU A 153 28.32 1.58 -12.61
C LEU A 153 27.08 1.83 -11.74
N LYS A 154 27.25 2.14 -10.45
CA LYS A 154 26.13 2.55 -9.58
C LYS A 154 25.49 3.84 -10.08
N ARG A 155 26.27 4.86 -10.47
CA ARG A 155 25.74 6.10 -11.08
C ARG A 155 25.03 5.84 -12.40
N ALA A 156 25.62 5.02 -13.28
CA ALA A 156 25.04 4.66 -14.57
C ALA A 156 23.69 3.94 -14.39
N ARG A 157 23.62 2.99 -13.45
CA ARG A 157 22.39 2.26 -13.11
C ARG A 157 21.29 3.19 -12.57
N HIS A 158 21.64 4.18 -11.74
CA HIS A 158 20.68 5.17 -11.24
C HIS A 158 20.29 6.20 -12.30
N SER A 159 21.09 6.38 -13.36
CA SER A 159 20.74 7.27 -14.47
C SER A 159 19.86 6.63 -15.55
N ALA A 160 19.85 5.28 -15.63
CA ALA A 160 19.12 4.53 -16.65
C ALA A 160 17.76 4.00 -16.19
N SER A 161 17.41 4.05 -14.89
CA SER A 161 16.14 3.53 -14.36
C SER A 161 15.05 4.57 -14.10
N ASP A 162 15.33 5.87 -14.30
CA ASP A 162 14.45 6.95 -13.81
C ASP A 162 13.72 7.73 -14.92
N ASP A 163 13.58 7.16 -16.12
CA ASP A 163 12.81 7.75 -17.24
C ASP A 163 11.64 6.87 -17.73
N ASP A 164 11.07 6.07 -16.82
CA ASP A 164 9.67 5.65 -16.93
C ASP A 164 8.86 6.52 -15.97
N GLY A 165 8.52 7.73 -16.44
CA GLY A 165 7.85 8.77 -15.68
C GLY A 165 6.53 8.31 -15.05
N ASP A 166 6.62 7.83 -13.82
CA ASP A 166 5.50 7.59 -12.91
C ASP A 166 5.16 8.91 -12.19
N ALA A 167 4.61 9.85 -12.95
CA ALA A 167 4.12 11.11 -12.43
C ALA A 167 2.70 10.94 -11.88
N ASP A 168 2.58 10.30 -10.72
CA ASP A 168 1.43 10.42 -9.81
C ASP A 168 1.86 10.03 -8.38
N ASP A 169 2.85 10.73 -7.79
CA ASP A 169 2.92 10.84 -6.33
C ASP A 169 3.39 12.24 -5.90
N GLU A 170 2.43 13.03 -5.41
CA GLU A 170 2.70 14.19 -4.59
C GLU A 170 2.78 13.72 -3.14
N ASN A 171 3.99 13.47 -2.60
CA ASN A 171 4.48 14.01 -1.32
C ASN A 171 5.81 13.37 -0.86
N ASP A 172 6.73 14.24 -0.43
CA ASP A 172 7.97 14.02 0.34
C ASP A 172 9.13 13.16 -0.19
N GLY A 173 10.31 13.81 -0.31
CA GLY A 173 11.59 13.11 -0.45
C GLY A 173 12.66 13.88 -1.21
N ARG A 174 13.24 14.91 -0.57
CA ARG A 174 14.48 15.64 -0.88
C ARG A 174 15.33 15.12 -2.07
N GLN A 175 14.98 15.48 -3.31
CA GLN A 175 15.94 15.45 -4.42
C GLN A 175 16.46 16.85 -4.77
N ARG A 176 17.78 16.96 -4.76
CA ARG A 176 18.57 18.19 -4.98
C ARG A 176 18.20 18.83 -6.32
N LYS A 177 17.57 20.00 -6.22
CA LYS A 177 17.13 20.86 -7.32
C LYS A 177 18.31 21.29 -8.20
N ARG A 178 18.57 20.59 -9.31
CA ARG A 178 19.23 21.20 -10.46
C ARG A 178 18.24 22.16 -11.11
N LYS A 179 18.31 23.43 -10.71
CA LYS A 179 17.55 24.55 -11.29
C LYS A 179 17.93 24.74 -12.76
N ARG A 180 17.26 24.03 -13.66
CA ARG A 180 17.08 24.50 -15.04
C ARG A 180 15.96 25.54 -15.01
N THR A 181 16.34 26.80 -14.99
CA THR A 181 15.48 27.97 -15.20
C THR A 181 14.90 27.91 -16.60
N LYS A 182 13.85 27.08 -16.80
CA LYS A 182 12.99 27.17 -17.98
C LYS A 182 12.32 28.53 -17.94
N ARG A 183 12.64 29.34 -18.94
CA ARG A 183 12.02 30.64 -19.22
C ARG A 183 10.51 30.51 -19.07
N ARG A 184 9.96 31.26 -18.10
CA ARG A 184 8.53 31.43 -17.87
C ARG A 184 7.91 31.98 -19.17
N SER A 185 7.32 31.08 -19.95
CA SER A 185 6.33 31.47 -20.95
C SER A 185 5.16 32.09 -20.21
N LEU A 186 5.07 33.41 -20.26
CA LEU A 186 3.92 34.20 -19.82
C LEU A 186 2.75 33.99 -20.79
N ARG A 187 2.18 32.78 -20.81
CA ARG A 187 0.92 32.54 -21.53
C ARG A 187 -0.15 32.02 -20.58
N SER A 188 -1.17 32.84 -20.52
CA SER A 188 -2.46 32.76 -19.87
C SER A 188 -3.31 31.54 -20.30
N GLU A 189 -2.74 30.34 -20.33
CA GLU A 189 -3.43 29.24 -21.02
C GLU A 189 -4.21 28.30 -20.12
N HIS A 190 -3.89 28.14 -18.83
CA HIS A 190 -4.62 27.19 -17.97
C HIS A 190 -4.98 27.78 -16.60
N ILE A 191 -6.25 28.16 -16.40
CA ILE A 191 -6.73 28.72 -15.14
C ILE A 191 -6.99 27.59 -14.14
N LEU A 192 -7.65 26.52 -14.60
CA LEU A 192 -8.06 25.40 -13.77
C LEU A 192 -7.10 24.21 -13.83
N SER A 193 -6.15 24.16 -14.78
CA SER A 193 -5.14 23.09 -14.85
C SER A 193 -3.94 23.29 -13.92
N VAL A 194 -4.01 24.25 -13.00
CA VAL A 194 -3.01 24.43 -11.94
C VAL A 194 -3.12 23.31 -10.90
N LYS A 195 -2.04 23.05 -10.15
CA LYS A 195 -2.05 22.14 -8.98
C LYS A 195 -3.28 22.39 -8.11
N THR A 196 -3.98 21.31 -7.76
CA THR A 196 -5.27 21.34 -7.08
C THR A 196 -5.23 22.15 -5.79
N ASP A 197 -4.13 22.06 -5.03
CA ASP A 197 -3.98 22.77 -3.75
C ASP A 197 -3.96 24.29 -3.85
N ARG A 198 -3.66 24.84 -5.03
CA ARG A 198 -3.65 26.29 -5.29
C ARG A 198 -5.01 26.83 -5.73
N LEU A 199 -5.96 25.94 -6.03
CA LEU A 199 -7.30 26.33 -6.43
C LEU A 199 -8.15 26.59 -5.19
N ASN A 200 -8.99 27.62 -5.25
CA ASN A 200 -10.00 27.85 -4.23
C ASN A 200 -11.06 26.72 -4.27
N ARG A 201 -11.94 26.67 -3.27
CA ARG A 201 -12.97 25.62 -3.18
C ARG A 201 -13.88 25.59 -4.41
N GLU A 202 -14.36 26.75 -4.86
CA GLU A 202 -15.25 26.88 -6.02
C GLU A 202 -14.57 26.40 -7.31
N GLN A 203 -13.31 26.78 -7.53
CA GLN A 203 -12.49 26.33 -8.66
C GLN A 203 -12.25 24.83 -8.64
N LYS A 204 -12.04 24.22 -7.46
CA LYS A 204 -11.93 22.75 -7.33
C LYS A 204 -13.24 22.07 -7.73
N GLU A 205 -14.37 22.59 -7.26
CA GLU A 205 -15.71 22.08 -7.59
C GLU A 205 -15.98 22.21 -9.11
N THR A 206 -15.77 23.40 -9.69
CA THR A 206 -15.91 23.65 -11.14
C THR A 206 -14.97 22.78 -11.97
N ARG A 207 -13.70 22.61 -11.55
CA ARG A 207 -12.73 21.73 -12.21
C ARG A 207 -13.24 20.28 -12.25
N ASN A 208 -13.78 19.79 -11.13
CA ASN A 208 -14.30 18.42 -11.05
C ASN A 208 -15.55 18.24 -11.92
N GLU A 209 -16.45 19.23 -11.96
CA GLU A 209 -17.63 19.23 -12.83
C GLU A 209 -17.24 19.21 -14.31
N LEU A 210 -16.36 20.12 -14.74
CA LEU A 210 -15.87 20.20 -16.12
C LEU A 210 -15.11 18.93 -16.53
N HIS A 211 -14.25 18.39 -15.65
CA HIS A 211 -13.56 17.12 -15.91
C HIS A 211 -14.55 15.97 -16.07
N GLY A 212 -15.63 15.94 -15.28
CA GLY A 212 -16.71 14.97 -15.40
C GLY A 212 -17.48 15.08 -16.72
N MET A 213 -17.78 16.31 -17.16
CA MET A 213 -18.43 16.58 -18.46
C MET A 213 -17.54 16.16 -19.63
N VAL A 214 -16.26 16.58 -19.63
CA VAL A 214 -15.29 16.20 -20.66
C VAL A 214 -15.13 14.69 -20.74
N LYS A 215 -15.05 14.02 -19.59
CA LYS A 215 -14.97 12.56 -19.55
C LYS A 215 -16.20 11.93 -20.22
N ARG A 216 -17.41 12.36 -19.88
CA ARG A 216 -18.65 11.83 -20.48
C ARG A 216 -18.67 12.05 -21.99
N GLU A 217 -18.33 13.25 -22.44
CA GLU A 217 -18.27 13.57 -23.86
C GLU A 217 -17.23 12.72 -24.61
N MET A 218 -16.09 12.42 -23.99
CA MET A 218 -15.13 11.46 -24.55
C MET A 218 -15.68 10.04 -24.60
N GLU A 219 -16.40 9.59 -23.56
CA GLU A 219 -17.06 8.27 -23.53
C GLU A 219 -18.10 8.17 -24.66
N GLU A 220 -18.90 9.23 -24.90
CA GLU A 220 -19.87 9.32 -26.00
C GLU A 220 -19.20 9.34 -27.38
N LEU A 221 -18.12 10.12 -27.55
CA LEU A 221 -17.42 10.21 -28.83
C LEU A 221 -16.70 8.90 -29.21
N THR A 222 -16.20 8.14 -28.23
CA THR A 222 -15.36 6.96 -28.50
C THR A 222 -16.07 5.63 -28.28
N GLY A 223 -17.19 5.63 -27.56
CA GLY A 223 -17.86 4.43 -27.07
C GLY A 223 -17.09 3.70 -25.95
N ILE A 224 -16.00 4.28 -25.43
CA ILE A 224 -15.17 3.62 -24.40
C ILE A 224 -15.73 3.96 -23.02
N THR A 225 -16.43 3.02 -22.39
CA THR A 225 -16.89 3.20 -21.00
C THR A 225 -15.93 2.60 -19.97
N LYS A 226 -16.07 3.02 -18.71
CA LYS A 226 -15.29 2.43 -17.60
C LYS A 226 -15.57 0.93 -17.37
N LYS A 227 -16.75 0.43 -17.77
CA LYS A 227 -17.18 -0.94 -17.46
C LYS A 227 -16.85 -1.93 -18.57
N GLU A 228 -16.83 -1.50 -19.82
CA GLU A 228 -16.54 -2.37 -20.96
C GLU A 228 -15.04 -2.65 -21.06
N ALA A 229 -14.70 -3.86 -21.46
CA ALA A 229 -13.33 -4.22 -21.82
C ALA A 229 -12.84 -3.27 -22.92
N LEU A 230 -11.61 -2.78 -22.82
CA LEU A 230 -11.09 -1.91 -23.86
C LEU A 230 -10.95 -2.71 -25.16
N PRO A 231 -11.32 -2.14 -26.32
CA PRO A 231 -11.19 -2.84 -27.58
C PRO A 231 -9.73 -3.25 -27.76
N GLY A 232 -9.50 -4.54 -28.01
CA GLY A 232 -8.18 -5.05 -28.31
C GLY A 232 -7.64 -4.43 -29.60
N PRO A 233 -6.31 -4.44 -29.82
CA PRO A 233 -5.70 -3.84 -31.00
C PRO A 233 -6.21 -4.43 -32.33
N THR A 234 -6.78 -5.63 -32.29
CA THR A 234 -7.34 -6.35 -33.43
C THR A 234 -8.85 -6.54 -33.37
N THR A 235 -9.53 -6.08 -32.31
CA THR A 235 -10.97 -6.27 -32.18
C THR A 235 -11.69 -5.41 -33.22
N PRO A 236 -12.38 -6.01 -34.20
CA PRO A 236 -13.19 -5.25 -35.14
C PRO A 236 -14.27 -4.56 -34.34
N VAL A 237 -14.33 -3.22 -34.41
CA VAL A 237 -15.39 -2.48 -33.73
C VAL A 237 -16.71 -2.89 -34.37
N PRO A 238 -17.72 -3.30 -33.58
CA PRO A 238 -19.05 -3.55 -34.13
C PRO A 238 -19.50 -2.29 -34.87
N ALA A 239 -19.76 -2.42 -36.16
CA ALA A 239 -20.46 -1.37 -36.88
C ALA A 239 -21.87 -1.32 -36.28
N HIS A 240 -22.08 -0.42 -35.32
CA HIS A 240 -23.42 -0.18 -34.77
C HIS A 240 -24.27 0.44 -35.89
N THR A 241 -24.93 -0.43 -36.65
CA THR A 241 -25.99 -0.10 -37.61
C THR A 241 -27.35 -0.17 -36.92
N ASP A 242 -27.46 0.28 -35.67
CA ASP A 242 -28.78 0.46 -35.07
C ASP A 242 -29.35 1.78 -35.61
N GLU A 243 -30.11 1.65 -36.71
CA GLU A 243 -30.80 2.72 -37.44
C GLU A 243 -31.92 3.41 -36.65
N THR A 244 -32.06 3.12 -35.35
CA THR A 244 -33.20 3.58 -34.56
C THR A 244 -32.78 4.60 -33.50
N ASN A 245 -32.87 5.86 -33.91
CA ASN A 245 -32.95 7.08 -33.08
C ASN A 245 -31.70 7.53 -32.32
N SER A 246 -31.04 8.56 -32.89
CA SER A 246 -30.74 9.88 -32.30
C SER A 246 -29.38 10.38 -32.79
N ASP A 247 -29.36 11.59 -33.35
CA ASP A 247 -28.20 12.39 -33.75
C ASP A 247 -26.89 11.62 -33.97
N HIS A 248 -26.60 11.27 -35.22
CA HIS A 248 -25.40 10.57 -35.69
C HIS A 248 -24.09 11.29 -35.29
N ARG A 249 -23.71 11.22 -34.02
CA ARG A 249 -22.37 11.56 -33.57
C ARG A 249 -21.46 10.45 -34.08
N GLN A 250 -20.70 10.79 -35.12
CA GLN A 250 -19.73 9.88 -35.71
C GLN A 250 -18.74 9.43 -34.63
N LEU A 251 -18.80 8.14 -34.26
CA LEU A 251 -17.87 7.56 -33.29
C LEU A 251 -16.43 7.73 -33.79
N MET A 252 -15.57 8.21 -32.91
CA MET A 252 -14.16 8.45 -33.15
C MET A 252 -13.32 7.36 -32.51
N HIS A 253 -12.53 6.65 -33.32
CA HIS A 253 -11.68 5.57 -32.82
C HIS A 253 -10.38 6.10 -32.21
N SER A 254 -10.20 5.93 -30.90
CA SER A 254 -8.93 6.22 -30.23
C SER A 254 -7.88 5.15 -30.53
N LYS A 255 -6.63 5.57 -30.71
CA LYS A 255 -5.47 4.68 -30.82
C LYS A 255 -4.75 4.59 -29.48
N LEU A 256 -5.20 3.70 -28.60
CA LEU A 256 -4.66 3.57 -27.23
C LEU A 256 -3.24 2.96 -27.21
N ASP A 257 -2.81 2.31 -28.29
CA ASP A 257 -1.44 1.85 -28.52
C ASP A 257 -0.45 2.99 -28.81
N ARG A 258 -0.96 4.19 -29.16
CA ARG A 258 -0.14 5.36 -29.51
C ARG A 258 -0.13 6.39 -28.39
N ASP A 259 0.70 7.42 -28.55
CA ASP A 259 0.73 8.52 -27.60
C ASP A 259 -0.48 9.45 -27.76
N VAL A 260 -0.74 10.28 -26.76
CA VAL A 260 -1.80 11.30 -26.77
C VAL A 260 -1.59 12.35 -27.87
N THR A 261 -0.36 12.47 -28.39
CA THR A 261 -0.01 13.36 -29.49
C THR A 261 -0.36 12.81 -30.87
N ASP A 262 -0.78 11.54 -30.98
CA ASP A 262 -1.25 10.96 -32.25
C ASP A 262 -2.41 11.78 -32.81
N ALA A 263 -2.44 11.97 -34.13
CA ALA A 263 -3.41 12.84 -34.79
C ALA A 263 -4.86 12.46 -34.48
N LYS A 264 -5.19 11.16 -34.40
CA LYS A 264 -6.55 10.71 -34.07
C LYS A 264 -6.90 10.99 -32.61
N ASN A 265 -5.98 10.68 -31.70
CA ASN A 265 -6.13 10.96 -30.26
C ASN A 265 -6.30 12.45 -29.99
N LYS A 266 -5.50 13.29 -30.66
CA LYS A 266 -5.58 14.74 -30.58
C LYS A 266 -6.92 15.26 -31.11
N ALA A 267 -7.44 14.70 -32.20
CA ALA A 267 -8.74 15.07 -32.74
C ALA A 267 -9.87 14.79 -31.74
N ILE A 268 -9.84 13.63 -31.06
CA ILE A 268 -10.79 13.28 -30.00
C ILE A 268 -10.71 14.28 -28.83
N ILE A 269 -9.49 14.55 -28.34
CA ILE A 269 -9.25 15.51 -27.24
C ILE A 269 -9.80 16.90 -27.59
N MET A 270 -9.51 17.38 -28.80
CA MET A 270 -9.97 18.69 -29.27
C MET A 270 -11.50 18.71 -29.39
N ARG A 271 -12.10 17.68 -29.97
CA ARG A 271 -13.54 17.61 -30.19
C ARG A 271 -14.33 17.58 -28.87
N ALA A 272 -13.90 16.75 -27.92
CA ALA A 272 -14.55 16.67 -26.61
C ALA A 272 -14.46 18.00 -25.86
N ALA A 273 -13.28 18.63 -25.87
CA ALA A 273 -13.08 19.94 -25.24
C ALA A 273 -13.94 21.03 -25.90
N GLU A 274 -14.01 21.05 -27.23
CA GLU A 274 -14.83 22.02 -27.99
C GLU A 274 -16.31 21.91 -27.66
N LEU A 275 -16.86 20.68 -27.59
CA LEU A 275 -18.27 20.43 -27.32
C LEU A 275 -18.66 20.89 -25.91
N VAL A 276 -17.85 20.54 -24.89
CA VAL A 276 -18.07 21.00 -23.52
C VAL A 276 -17.87 22.52 -23.41
N PHE A 277 -16.89 23.09 -24.12
CA PHE A 277 -16.67 24.53 -24.10
C PHE A 277 -17.88 25.29 -24.65
N LYS A 278 -18.45 24.84 -25.78
CA LYS A 278 -19.65 25.42 -26.39
C LYS A 278 -20.85 25.32 -25.45
N GLU A 279 -21.10 24.15 -24.88
CA GLU A 279 -22.21 23.92 -23.96
C GLU A 279 -22.11 24.80 -22.69
N GLN A 280 -20.90 24.97 -22.13
CA GLN A 280 -20.73 25.68 -20.86
C GLN A 280 -20.44 27.18 -21.00
N THR A 281 -20.18 27.66 -22.22
CA THR A 281 -20.03 29.11 -22.51
C THR A 281 -21.35 29.73 -22.96
N ASP A 282 -22.27 28.93 -23.50
CA ASP A 282 -23.63 29.37 -23.80
C ASP A 282 -24.41 29.65 -22.51
N GLY A 283 -24.91 30.88 -22.36
CA GLY A 283 -25.60 31.34 -21.16
C GLY A 283 -26.82 30.50 -20.80
N ASP A 284 -27.52 29.99 -21.82
CA ASP A 284 -28.75 29.24 -21.65
C ASP A 284 -28.51 27.75 -21.32
N LEU A 285 -27.38 27.19 -21.78
CA LEU A 285 -27.03 25.77 -21.61
C LEU A 285 -26.06 25.51 -20.44
N ARG A 286 -25.53 26.56 -19.82
CA ARG A 286 -24.52 26.44 -18.77
C ARG A 286 -25.05 25.73 -17.51
N LYS A 287 -24.49 24.55 -17.23
CA LYS A 287 -24.87 23.64 -16.12
C LYS A 287 -23.95 23.72 -14.90
N LEU A 288 -22.87 24.52 -14.95
CA LEU A 288 -21.94 24.67 -13.83
C LEU A 288 -22.59 25.32 -12.61
N LYS A 289 -22.27 24.82 -11.41
CA LYS A 289 -22.75 25.43 -10.15
C LYS A 289 -22.20 26.83 -9.94
N HIS A 290 -20.89 26.99 -10.13
CA HIS A 290 -20.20 28.27 -9.95
C HIS A 290 -19.98 28.95 -11.31
N LYS A 291 -20.95 29.77 -11.72
CA LYS A 291 -20.92 30.47 -13.02
C LYS A 291 -19.85 31.58 -13.09
N ASP A 292 -19.37 32.07 -11.95
CA ASP A 292 -18.36 33.14 -11.92
C ASP A 292 -16.93 32.62 -12.15
N VAL A 293 -16.72 31.31 -11.99
CA VAL A 293 -15.41 30.69 -12.22
C VAL A 293 -15.12 30.64 -13.72
N LYS A 294 -14.06 31.35 -14.11
CA LYS A 294 -13.54 31.37 -15.48
C LYS A 294 -12.75 30.09 -15.79
N PHE A 295 -12.93 29.56 -16.98
CA PHE A 295 -12.16 28.43 -17.51
C PHE A 295 -11.86 28.69 -18.99
N THR A 296 -10.81 28.04 -19.51
CA THR A 296 -10.44 28.15 -20.93
C THR A 296 -10.70 26.82 -21.65
N GLU A 297 -10.82 26.85 -22.98
CA GLU A 297 -10.86 25.62 -23.77
C GLU A 297 -9.59 24.78 -23.56
N ALA A 298 -8.45 25.43 -23.31
CA ALA A 298 -7.19 24.75 -23.04
C ALA A 298 -7.20 23.98 -21.70
N ASP A 299 -7.92 24.46 -20.68
CA ASP A 299 -8.18 23.68 -19.46
C ASP A 299 -8.95 22.38 -19.78
N LEU A 300 -9.98 22.47 -20.62
CA LEU A 300 -10.77 21.31 -21.04
C LEU A 300 -9.95 20.31 -21.87
N ARG A 301 -9.07 20.81 -22.76
CA ARG A 301 -8.12 19.95 -23.49
C ARG A 301 -7.15 19.24 -22.55
N SER A 302 -6.69 19.91 -21.49
CA SER A 302 -5.85 19.28 -20.46
C SER A 302 -6.62 18.16 -19.73
N PHE A 303 -7.89 18.39 -19.39
CA PHE A 303 -8.74 17.35 -18.77
C PHE A 303 -8.98 16.16 -19.71
N ALA A 304 -9.30 16.41 -20.98
CA ALA A 304 -9.46 15.37 -21.99
C ALA A 304 -8.16 14.55 -22.18
N THR A 305 -7.01 15.23 -22.17
CA THR A 305 -5.70 14.57 -22.23
C THR A 305 -5.49 13.65 -21.02
N ALA A 306 -5.85 14.09 -19.81
CA ALA A 306 -5.75 13.27 -18.60
C ALA A 306 -6.66 12.03 -18.66
N VAL A 307 -7.89 12.17 -19.18
CA VAL A 307 -8.82 11.06 -19.42
C VAL A 307 -8.21 10.05 -20.39
N LEU A 308 -7.70 10.49 -21.55
CA LEU A 308 -7.09 9.60 -22.53
C LEU A 308 -5.87 8.85 -21.97
N ARG A 309 -4.99 9.54 -21.21
CA ARG A 309 -3.86 8.89 -20.51
C ARG A 309 -4.32 7.83 -19.53
N SER A 310 -5.41 8.09 -18.81
CA SER A 310 -6.00 7.08 -17.91
C SER A 310 -6.49 5.85 -18.66
N TRP A 311 -7.13 6.02 -19.83
CA TRP A 311 -7.55 4.90 -20.66
C TRP A 311 -6.38 4.11 -21.24
N LYS A 312 -5.33 4.82 -21.69
CA LYS A 312 -4.08 4.19 -22.13
C LYS A 312 -3.42 3.36 -21.03
N ARG A 313 -3.29 3.90 -19.81
CA ARG A 313 -2.75 3.13 -18.66
C ARG A 313 -3.56 1.88 -18.38
N ARG A 314 -4.90 1.97 -18.48
CA ARG A 314 -5.80 0.82 -18.35
C ARG A 314 -5.59 -0.19 -19.48
N PHE A 315 -5.49 0.26 -20.74
CA PHE A 315 -5.21 -0.58 -21.90
C PHE A 315 -3.88 -1.32 -21.76
N GLU A 316 -2.83 -0.64 -21.31
CA GLU A 316 -1.53 -1.26 -21.05
C GLU A 316 -1.61 -2.29 -19.93
N ALA A 317 -2.35 -2.01 -18.86
CA ALA A 317 -2.54 -2.95 -17.75
C ALA A 317 -3.35 -4.19 -18.15
N GLU A 318 -4.32 -4.06 -19.07
CA GLU A 318 -5.11 -5.18 -19.60
C GLU A 318 -4.30 -6.03 -20.60
N ASN A 319 -3.46 -5.41 -21.44
CA ASN A 319 -2.67 -6.13 -22.46
C ASN A 319 -1.29 -6.61 -21.96
N ASN A 320 -0.78 -6.07 -20.85
CA ASN A 320 0.47 -6.51 -20.24
C ASN A 320 0.21 -6.99 -18.82
N GLY A 321 0.18 -8.32 -18.64
CA GLY A 321 -0.13 -8.95 -17.36
C GLY A 321 0.80 -8.54 -16.21
N GLU A 322 2.07 -8.25 -16.49
CA GLU A 322 3.02 -7.78 -15.46
C GLU A 322 2.68 -6.35 -15.00
N LYS A 323 2.44 -5.43 -15.94
CA LYS A 323 2.00 -4.06 -15.64
C LYS A 323 0.66 -4.07 -14.91
N GLY A 324 -0.28 -4.92 -15.34
CA GLY A 324 -1.56 -5.12 -14.68
C GLY A 324 -1.42 -5.60 -13.24
N ARG A 325 -0.54 -6.57 -12.98
CA ARG A 325 -0.23 -7.07 -11.63
C ARG A 325 0.38 -5.97 -10.76
N LYS A 326 1.37 -5.23 -11.27
CA LYS A 326 2.00 -4.10 -10.56
C LYS A 326 0.98 -3.01 -10.22
N ALA A 327 0.12 -2.62 -11.16
CA ALA A 327 -0.93 -1.62 -10.95
C ALA A 327 -1.96 -2.08 -9.89
N LYS A 328 -2.35 -3.36 -9.90
CA LYS A 328 -3.23 -3.94 -8.87
C LYS A 328 -2.59 -3.88 -7.49
N LEU A 329 -1.32 -4.29 -7.37
CA LEU A 329 -0.59 -4.25 -6.10
C LEU A 329 -0.46 -2.81 -5.57
N GLN A 330 -0.09 -1.86 -6.44
CA GLN A 330 0.01 -0.45 -6.06
C GLN A 330 -1.35 0.12 -5.63
N ALA A 331 -2.45 -0.22 -6.33
CA ALA A 331 -3.79 0.20 -5.92
C ALA A 331 -4.20 -0.38 -4.55
N GLN A 332 -3.79 -1.61 -4.23
CA GLN A 332 -4.00 -2.19 -2.90
C GLN A 332 -3.18 -1.47 -1.84
N LYS A 333 -1.89 -1.21 -2.10
CA LYS A 333 -1.00 -0.45 -1.21
C LYS A 333 -1.55 0.95 -0.93
N ASN A 334 -1.98 1.68 -1.96
CA ASN A 334 -2.57 3.01 -1.81
C ASN A 334 -3.86 2.99 -0.98
N LYS A 335 -4.73 1.98 -1.18
CA LYS A 335 -5.93 1.79 -0.33
C LYS A 335 -5.56 1.55 1.13
N ARG A 336 -4.52 0.75 1.39
CA ARG A 336 -4.03 0.47 2.75
C ARG A 336 -3.51 1.75 3.41
N HIS A 337 -2.64 2.50 2.73
CA HIS A 337 -2.14 3.77 3.23
C HIS A 337 -3.25 4.79 3.50
N GLN A 338 -4.25 4.88 2.61
CA GLN A 338 -5.38 5.79 2.83
C GLN A 338 -6.20 5.41 4.08
N ARG A 339 -6.39 4.11 4.35
CA ARG A 339 -7.06 3.63 5.58
C ARG A 339 -6.24 3.99 6.81
N GLN A 340 -4.93 3.75 6.80
CA GLN A 340 -4.02 4.13 7.89
C GLN A 340 -4.07 5.63 8.17
N ARG A 341 -4.00 6.48 7.13
CA ARG A 341 -4.14 7.94 7.25
C ARG A 341 -5.47 8.35 7.87
N THR A 342 -6.56 7.71 7.44
CA THR A 342 -7.91 7.99 7.98
C THR A 342 -8.02 7.57 9.45
N LEU A 343 -7.45 6.42 9.81
CA LEU A 343 -7.43 5.93 11.19
C LEU A 343 -6.57 6.82 12.10
N LYS A 344 -5.38 7.21 11.63
CA LYS A 344 -4.50 8.18 12.29
C LYS A 344 -5.24 9.49 12.56
N ALA A 345 -5.85 10.08 11.53
CA ALA A 345 -6.60 11.32 11.68
C ALA A 345 -7.77 11.20 12.68
N ALA A 346 -8.47 10.06 12.68
CA ALA A 346 -9.56 9.79 13.62
C ALA A 346 -9.07 9.67 15.07
N ARG A 347 -7.89 9.08 15.31
CA ARG A 347 -7.28 8.97 16.64
C ARG A 347 -6.71 10.29 17.12
N LEU A 348 -6.03 11.04 16.25
CA LEU A 348 -5.55 12.40 16.55
C LEU A 348 -6.70 13.32 16.99
N ALA A 349 -7.88 13.19 16.37
CA ALA A 349 -9.04 14.00 16.72
C ALA A 349 -9.60 13.76 18.15
N VAL A 350 -9.10 12.75 18.87
CA VAL A 350 -9.43 12.45 20.27
C VAL A 350 -8.21 12.35 21.18
N ALA A 351 -7.01 12.70 20.69
CA ALA A 351 -5.78 12.65 21.47
C ALA A 351 -5.83 13.57 22.70
N GLU A 352 -6.34 14.79 22.54
CA GLU A 352 -6.54 15.74 23.66
C GLU A 352 -7.45 15.15 24.76
N LEU A 353 -8.55 14.50 24.37
CA LEU A 353 -9.47 13.86 25.33
C LEU A 353 -8.80 12.68 26.05
N TYR A 354 -7.90 11.96 25.37
CA TYR A 354 -7.13 10.90 25.99
C TYR A 354 -6.16 11.49 27.03
N ALA A 355 -5.40 12.52 26.65
CA ALA A 355 -4.48 13.19 27.57
C ALA A 355 -5.20 13.77 28.80
N GLU A 356 -6.43 14.31 28.65
CA GLU A 356 -7.26 14.75 29.79
C GLU A 356 -7.63 13.61 30.77
N ILE A 357 -7.76 12.38 30.27
CA ILE A 357 -8.14 11.20 31.08
C ILE A 357 -6.91 10.59 31.75
N HIS A 358 -5.74 10.65 31.10
CA HIS A 358 -4.49 10.00 31.51
C HIS A 358 -3.43 11.02 31.93
N ASP A 359 -3.82 11.99 32.76
CA ASP A 359 -2.92 12.93 33.44
C ASP A 359 -1.89 13.67 32.54
N GLY A 360 -2.25 13.93 31.28
CA GLY A 360 -1.41 14.64 30.31
C GLY A 360 -0.66 13.76 29.31
N ALA A 361 -0.79 12.43 29.38
CA ALA A 361 -0.16 11.51 28.44
C ALA A 361 -0.64 11.75 26.99
N ASP A 362 0.20 12.35 26.14
CA ASP A 362 -0.15 12.66 24.73
C ASP A 362 0.15 11.48 23.79
N PRO A 363 -0.87 10.79 23.25
CA PRO A 363 -0.67 9.64 22.40
C PRO A 363 -0.29 10.03 20.97
N SER A 364 -0.16 11.33 20.64
CA SER A 364 0.18 11.79 19.30
C SER A 364 1.54 11.27 18.82
N CYS A 365 2.49 11.07 19.74
CA CYS A 365 3.78 10.45 19.47
C CYS A 365 3.63 9.02 18.93
N LEU A 366 2.57 8.29 19.31
CA LEU A 366 2.29 6.91 18.89
C LEU A 366 1.62 6.80 17.53
N LEU A 367 1.13 7.90 16.95
CA LEU A 367 0.28 7.86 15.76
C LEU A 367 1.09 7.98 14.46
N GLU A 368 2.17 7.21 14.32
CA GLU A 368 2.95 7.11 13.08
C GLU A 368 2.52 5.94 12.19
N THR A 369 2.61 6.11 10.86
CA THR A 369 2.02 5.17 9.89
C THR A 369 2.61 3.76 10.01
N ASP A 370 3.88 3.64 10.36
CA ASP A 370 4.59 2.35 10.39
C ASP A 370 4.17 1.47 11.57
N TRP A 371 3.60 2.07 12.62
CA TRP A 371 3.24 1.39 13.88
C TRP A 371 1.73 1.08 13.94
N MET A 372 0.98 1.64 13.01
CA MET A 372 -0.47 1.54 12.95
C MET A 372 -0.93 0.18 12.43
N THR A 373 -2.01 -0.32 13.02
CA THR A 373 -2.66 -1.55 12.58
C THR A 373 -3.10 -1.43 11.13
N GLU A 374 -2.79 -2.43 10.32
CA GLU A 374 -3.22 -2.47 8.93
C GLU A 374 -4.62 -3.11 8.83
N GLU A 375 -5.40 -2.62 7.87
CA GLU A 375 -6.72 -3.15 7.58
C GLU A 375 -6.76 -3.63 6.13
N VAL A 376 -6.86 -4.95 5.93
CA VAL A 376 -6.75 -5.57 4.60
C VAL A 376 -8.05 -6.29 4.27
N SER A 377 -8.51 -6.20 3.01
CA SER A 377 -9.78 -6.82 2.59
C SER A 377 -9.59 -8.16 1.86
N SER A 378 -8.37 -8.53 1.52
CA SER A 378 -8.07 -9.70 0.70
C SER A 378 -6.67 -10.22 0.98
N LEU A 379 -6.51 -11.53 0.87
CA LEU A 379 -5.21 -12.18 0.88
C LEU A 379 -4.49 -11.89 -0.45
N ASP A 380 -3.21 -11.53 -0.36
CA ASP A 380 -2.38 -11.17 -1.52
C ASP A 380 -1.71 -12.43 -2.11
N THR A 381 -2.53 -13.43 -2.43
CA THR A 381 -2.14 -14.69 -3.09
C THR A 381 -2.64 -14.67 -4.54
N SER A 382 -2.02 -15.43 -5.44
CA SER A 382 -2.56 -15.62 -6.80
C SER A 382 -3.72 -16.62 -6.82
N ASP A 383 -3.78 -17.52 -5.83
CA ASP A 383 -4.75 -18.60 -5.76
C ASP A 383 -6.14 -18.08 -5.35
N ASP A 384 -7.15 -18.37 -6.16
CA ASP A 384 -8.53 -17.93 -5.91
C ASP A 384 -9.23 -18.80 -4.86
N GLU A 385 -8.84 -20.08 -4.70
CA GLU A 385 -9.38 -20.96 -3.66
C GLU A 385 -8.92 -20.51 -2.27
N GLU A 386 -7.64 -20.18 -2.13
CA GLU A 386 -7.10 -19.62 -0.89
C GLU A 386 -7.76 -18.29 -0.51
N LYS A 387 -8.04 -17.41 -1.50
CA LYS A 387 -8.76 -16.15 -1.26
C LYS A 387 -10.18 -16.38 -0.78
N GLU A 388 -10.89 -17.33 -1.37
CA GLU A 388 -12.25 -17.69 -0.95
C GLU A 388 -12.24 -18.25 0.47
N ALA A 389 -11.36 -19.22 0.76
CA ALA A 389 -11.22 -19.79 2.09
C ALA A 389 -10.87 -18.71 3.14
N HIS A 390 -9.98 -17.77 2.79
CA HIS A 390 -9.66 -16.63 3.64
C HIS A 390 -10.86 -15.71 3.87
N ARG A 391 -11.63 -15.40 2.82
CA ARG A 391 -12.87 -14.61 2.93
C ARG A 391 -13.88 -15.29 3.85
N GLN A 392 -14.06 -16.61 3.74
CA GLN A 392 -14.95 -17.36 4.63
C GLN A 392 -14.50 -17.26 6.09
N LYS A 393 -13.20 -17.40 6.37
CA LYS A 393 -12.64 -17.21 7.72
C LYS A 393 -12.91 -15.80 8.25
N MET A 394 -12.72 -14.76 7.44
CA MET A 394 -13.03 -13.38 7.83
C MET A 394 -14.50 -13.18 8.15
N VAL A 395 -15.40 -13.73 7.32
CA VAL A 395 -16.85 -13.62 7.52
C VAL A 395 -17.27 -14.30 8.83
N GLN A 396 -16.75 -15.50 9.10
CA GLN A 396 -17.00 -16.23 10.34
C GLN A 396 -16.48 -15.46 11.56
N ALA A 397 -15.24 -14.96 11.50
CA ALA A 397 -14.63 -14.20 12.59
C ALA A 397 -15.34 -12.86 12.85
N ALA A 398 -15.85 -12.20 11.81
CA ALA A 398 -16.62 -10.97 11.92
C ALA A 398 -18.07 -11.19 12.41
N ARG A 399 -18.52 -12.46 12.52
CA ARG A 399 -19.89 -12.83 12.94
C ARG A 399 -20.97 -12.13 12.11
N LEU A 400 -20.77 -12.03 10.79
CA LEU A 400 -21.75 -11.43 9.91
C LEU A 400 -23.01 -12.29 9.80
N THR A 401 -24.16 -11.61 9.69
CA THR A 401 -25.44 -12.25 9.38
C THR A 401 -25.52 -12.64 7.90
N GLU A 402 -26.33 -13.65 7.56
CA GLU A 402 -26.54 -14.08 6.17
C GLU A 402 -26.96 -12.92 5.25
N LYS A 403 -27.82 -12.03 5.75
CA LYS A 403 -28.24 -10.82 5.02
C LYS A 403 -27.07 -9.89 4.71
N GLU A 404 -26.13 -9.71 5.64
CA GLU A 404 -24.94 -8.87 5.42
C GLU A 404 -24.00 -9.52 4.40
N ILE A 405 -23.91 -10.84 4.40
CA ILE A 405 -23.13 -11.61 3.42
C ILE A 405 -23.75 -11.47 2.03
N GLU A 406 -25.07 -11.65 1.90
CA GLU A 406 -25.82 -11.47 0.65
C GLU A 406 -25.71 -10.03 0.11
N CYS A 407 -25.68 -9.02 0.99
CA CYS A 407 -25.47 -7.63 0.61
C CYS A 407 -24.03 -7.32 0.17
N GLY A 408 -23.10 -8.28 0.23
CA GLY A 408 -21.70 -8.09 -0.14
C GLY A 408 -20.94 -7.21 0.84
N THR A 409 -21.24 -7.30 2.14
CA THR A 409 -20.57 -6.50 3.18
C THR A 409 -19.07 -6.80 3.19
N VAL A 410 -18.26 -5.77 2.99
CA VAL A 410 -16.79 -5.91 2.96
C VAL A 410 -16.24 -5.94 4.38
N VAL A 411 -15.75 -7.09 4.82
CA VAL A 411 -14.99 -7.28 6.07
C VAL A 411 -13.51 -6.92 5.85
N LEU A 412 -12.89 -6.33 6.86
CA LEU A 412 -11.46 -6.04 6.90
C LEU A 412 -10.76 -6.91 7.94
N GLU A 413 -9.69 -7.58 7.57
CA GLU A 413 -8.77 -8.22 8.50
C GLU A 413 -7.92 -7.16 9.22
N LYS A 414 -7.82 -7.27 10.54
CA LYS A 414 -6.93 -6.49 11.41
C LYS A 414 -5.58 -7.18 11.44
N ILE A 415 -4.54 -6.57 10.85
CA ILE A 415 -3.17 -7.08 10.91
C ILE A 415 -2.35 -6.18 11.84
N LYS A 416 -1.91 -6.74 12.96
CA LYS A 416 -1.12 -6.03 13.96
C LYS A 416 0.39 -6.22 13.70
N PRO A 417 1.23 -5.21 13.89
CA PRO A 417 2.68 -5.42 13.95
C PRO A 417 3.02 -6.36 15.11
N LEU A 418 3.86 -7.37 14.85
CA LEU A 418 4.20 -8.39 15.85
C LEU A 418 5.07 -7.83 16.98
N PHE A 419 5.93 -6.86 16.65
CA PHE A 419 6.79 -6.17 17.61
C PHE A 419 6.03 -5.33 18.63
N ARG A 420 4.77 -4.96 18.35
CA ARG A 420 4.05 -3.97 19.15
C ARG A 420 3.63 -4.59 20.49
N SER A 421 3.91 -3.88 21.58
CA SER A 421 3.51 -4.27 22.94
C SER A 421 1.99 -4.23 23.13
N ASP A 422 1.53 -4.97 24.15
CA ASP A 422 0.11 -5.02 24.48
C ASP A 422 -0.40 -3.69 25.07
N GLU A 423 0.49 -2.91 25.68
CA GLU A 423 0.21 -1.56 26.19
C GLU A 423 -0.21 -0.62 25.06
N VAL A 424 0.59 -0.53 23.98
CA VAL A 424 0.25 0.30 22.81
C VAL A 424 -1.04 -0.17 22.14
N ASP A 425 -1.28 -1.48 22.10
CA ASP A 425 -2.55 -2.04 21.64
C ASP A 425 -3.73 -1.52 22.47
N GLY A 426 -3.59 -1.48 23.80
CA GLY A 426 -4.57 -0.92 24.73
C GLY A 426 -4.85 0.56 24.44
N ILE A 427 -3.80 1.37 24.29
CA ILE A 427 -3.92 2.81 23.97
C ILE A 427 -4.71 3.02 22.68
N TYR A 428 -4.38 2.27 21.62
CA TYR A 428 -5.10 2.36 20.34
C TYR A 428 -6.56 1.92 20.44
N GLU A 429 -6.86 0.91 21.24
CA GLU A 429 -8.23 0.44 21.45
C GLU A 429 -9.07 1.47 22.22
N GLU A 430 -8.47 2.15 23.20
CA GLU A 430 -9.11 3.24 23.93
C GLU A 430 -9.33 4.47 23.04
N LEU A 431 -8.35 4.90 22.26
CA LEU A 431 -8.52 5.98 21.29
C LEU A 431 -9.65 5.67 20.29
N ASP A 432 -9.72 4.42 19.82
CA ASP A 432 -10.82 3.99 18.96
C ASP A 432 -12.18 4.00 19.70
N GLN A 433 -12.22 3.77 21.02
CA GLN A 433 -13.43 3.88 21.85
C GLN A 433 -13.86 5.34 22.05
N LEU A 434 -12.94 6.22 22.42
CA LEU A 434 -13.17 7.66 22.55
C LEU A 434 -13.67 8.26 21.23
N GLY A 435 -13.06 7.87 20.11
CA GLY A 435 -13.52 8.26 18.78
C GLY A 435 -14.96 7.83 18.49
N ARG A 436 -15.35 6.59 18.88
CA ARG A 436 -16.74 6.11 18.75
C ARG A 436 -17.71 6.90 19.61
N LYS A 437 -17.33 7.19 20.86
CA LYS A 437 -18.15 7.97 21.80
C LYS A 437 -18.41 9.38 21.25
N LYS A 438 -17.35 10.08 20.84
CA LYS A 438 -17.42 11.43 20.22
C LYS A 438 -18.26 11.43 18.95
N GLN A 439 -18.16 10.40 18.11
CA GLN A 439 -19.01 10.25 16.92
C GLN A 439 -20.49 10.09 17.27
N LYS A 440 -20.81 9.22 18.23
CA LYS A 440 -22.18 9.01 18.69
C LYS A 440 -22.79 10.29 19.25
N GLU A 441 -22.04 11.04 20.05
CA GLU A 441 -22.45 12.34 20.61
C GLU A 441 -22.69 13.39 19.51
N SER A 442 -21.91 13.36 18.44
CA SER A 442 -22.09 14.26 17.30
C SER A 442 -23.28 13.91 16.38
N GLY A 443 -23.94 12.78 16.59
CA GLY A 443 -25.02 12.27 15.72
C GLY A 443 -24.56 11.81 14.33
N LYS A 444 -23.24 11.83 14.05
CA LYS A 444 -22.66 11.38 12.79
C LYS A 444 -22.32 9.89 12.88
N THR A 445 -23.22 9.02 12.41
CA THR A 445 -22.94 7.59 12.24
C THR A 445 -22.42 7.33 10.83
N TYR A 446 -21.14 7.00 10.72
CA TYR A 446 -20.59 6.43 9.49
C TYR A 446 -20.69 4.91 9.56
N ALA A 447 -21.18 4.28 8.49
CA ALA A 447 -21.12 2.83 8.35
C ALA A 447 -19.64 2.40 8.32
N ARG A 448 -19.14 1.88 9.45
CA ARG A 448 -17.81 1.30 9.52
C ARG A 448 -17.84 -0.10 8.93
N LYS A 449 -16.78 -0.44 8.20
CA LYS A 449 -16.59 -1.81 7.75
C LYS A 449 -16.33 -2.70 8.97
N PRO A 450 -16.97 -3.87 9.05
CA PRO A 450 -16.66 -4.87 10.08
C PRO A 450 -15.18 -5.23 10.04
N ARG A 451 -14.59 -5.47 11.21
CA ARG A 451 -13.20 -5.88 11.33
C ARG A 451 -13.14 -7.29 11.95
N ALA A 452 -12.34 -8.16 11.36
CA ALA A 452 -12.04 -9.49 11.87
C ALA A 452 -10.58 -9.57 12.29
N ASP A 453 -10.30 -10.19 13.43
CA ASP A 453 -8.94 -10.56 13.83
C ASP A 453 -8.75 -12.04 13.53
N LEU A 454 -7.85 -12.36 12.60
CA LEU A 454 -7.50 -13.73 12.23
C LEU A 454 -6.17 -14.18 12.88
N GLY A 455 -5.59 -13.37 13.76
CA GLY A 455 -4.30 -13.63 14.40
C GLY A 455 -3.10 -13.42 13.49
N ARG A 456 -3.30 -12.94 12.26
CA ARG A 456 -2.19 -12.63 11.35
C ARG A 456 -1.45 -11.37 11.81
N THR A 457 -0.14 -11.49 11.92
CA THR A 457 0.74 -10.40 12.34
C THR A 457 1.74 -10.02 11.26
N ARG A 458 2.23 -8.77 11.31
CA ARG A 458 3.33 -8.30 10.46
C ARG A 458 4.64 -8.47 11.22
N VAL A 459 5.50 -9.35 10.70
CA VAL A 459 6.80 -9.68 11.31
C VAL A 459 7.88 -8.61 11.01
N GLN A 460 7.70 -7.84 9.95
CA GLN A 460 8.72 -6.89 9.50
C GLN A 460 9.02 -5.83 10.58
N PRO A 461 10.30 -5.58 10.89
CA PRO A 461 10.69 -4.50 11.79
C PRO A 461 10.30 -3.14 11.21
N PRO A 462 10.01 -2.14 12.05
CA PRO A 462 9.76 -0.78 11.59
C PRO A 462 11.03 -0.14 11.04
N ALA A 463 10.83 0.83 10.14
CA ALA A 463 11.93 1.60 9.53
C ALA A 463 12.26 2.89 10.31
N VAL A 464 11.48 3.19 11.34
CA VAL A 464 11.60 4.38 12.19
C VAL A 464 11.92 3.92 13.60
N SER A 465 12.72 4.71 14.31
CA SER A 465 13.10 4.46 15.69
C SER A 465 11.84 4.37 16.59
N LEU A 466 11.83 3.40 17.50
CA LEU A 466 10.69 3.14 18.39
C LEU A 466 10.97 3.57 19.82
N TYR A 467 9.93 3.87 20.60
CA TYR A 467 10.07 3.98 22.05
C TYR A 467 10.18 2.58 22.69
N PRO A 468 10.93 2.43 23.79
CA PRO A 468 11.10 1.14 24.48
C PRO A 468 9.77 0.45 24.81
N PHE A 469 8.81 1.15 25.43
CA PHE A 469 7.51 0.58 25.81
C PHE A 469 6.68 0.08 24.63
N MET A 470 6.99 0.48 23.40
CA MET A 470 6.29 0.02 22.21
C MET A 470 6.71 -1.37 21.77
N VAL A 471 7.88 -1.84 22.18
CA VAL A 471 8.47 -3.08 21.70
C VAL A 471 8.17 -4.20 22.69
N ARG A 472 7.59 -5.29 22.21
CA ARG A 472 7.48 -6.51 22.99
C ARG A 472 8.88 -7.12 23.12
N GLU A 473 9.37 -7.22 24.34
CA GLU A 473 10.70 -7.75 24.67
C GLU A 473 10.95 -9.12 24.02
N SER A 474 9.99 -10.05 24.13
CA SER A 474 10.11 -11.38 23.52
C SER A 474 10.31 -11.33 22.00
N TRP A 475 9.66 -10.37 21.30
CA TRP A 475 9.84 -10.24 19.86
C TRP A 475 11.24 -9.72 19.51
N PHE A 476 11.76 -8.78 20.29
CA PHE A 476 13.11 -8.25 20.11
C PHE A 476 14.16 -9.35 20.25
N GLU A 477 14.06 -10.15 21.32
CA GLU A 477 14.96 -11.28 21.55
C GLU A 477 14.89 -12.32 20.41
N ASP A 478 13.68 -12.64 19.95
CA ASP A 478 13.48 -13.67 18.92
C ASP A 478 13.89 -13.23 17.51
N HIS A 479 13.82 -11.93 17.19
CA HIS A 479 13.92 -11.43 15.80
C HIS A 479 15.02 -10.41 15.55
N ILE A 480 15.54 -9.74 16.58
CA ILE A 480 16.51 -8.65 16.46
C ILE A 480 17.82 -9.01 17.17
N ALA A 481 17.75 -9.42 18.44
CA ALA A 481 18.93 -9.71 19.25
C ALA A 481 19.85 -10.75 18.60
N GLY A 482 21.14 -10.43 18.49
CA GLY A 482 22.14 -11.31 17.89
C GLY A 482 22.04 -11.47 16.36
N THR A 483 21.14 -10.73 15.70
CA THR A 483 21.02 -10.71 14.24
C THR A 483 21.74 -9.51 13.64
N SER A 484 21.98 -9.52 12.33
CA SER A 484 22.52 -8.34 11.61
C SER A 484 21.57 -7.13 11.56
N LEU A 485 20.33 -7.30 12.04
CA LEU A 485 19.35 -6.22 12.14
C LEU A 485 19.53 -5.39 13.41
N GLU A 486 20.21 -5.91 14.44
CA GLU A 486 20.41 -5.23 15.72
C GLU A 486 21.09 -3.87 15.54
N ASP A 487 22.16 -3.80 14.74
CA ASP A 487 22.88 -2.56 14.44
C ASP A 487 22.02 -1.50 13.71
N ASN A 488 20.94 -1.93 13.05
CA ASN A 488 20.04 -1.06 12.29
C ASN A 488 18.73 -0.78 13.03
N PHE A 489 18.48 -1.45 14.16
CA PHE A 489 17.26 -1.31 14.92
C PHE A 489 17.46 -0.25 16.00
N GLU A 490 16.98 0.96 15.73
CA GLU A 490 17.09 2.08 16.66
C GLU A 490 15.92 2.09 17.64
N VAL A 491 16.23 2.01 18.94
CA VAL A 491 15.28 2.28 20.03
C VAL A 491 15.65 3.62 20.65
N LEU A 492 14.65 4.47 20.88
CA LEU A 492 14.80 5.74 21.57
C LEU A 492 15.23 5.48 23.03
N PRO A 493 16.01 6.39 23.63
CA PRO A 493 16.61 6.14 24.93
C PRO A 493 15.59 6.11 26.07
N GLU A 494 14.48 6.84 25.95
CA GLU A 494 13.50 7.04 27.02
C GLU A 494 12.07 7.00 26.45
N ASP A 495 11.14 6.53 27.28
CA ASP A 495 9.71 6.57 27.00
C ASP A 495 9.18 8.03 27.11
N PRO A 496 8.17 8.41 26.31
CA PRO A 496 7.53 9.70 26.43
C PRO A 496 6.80 9.83 27.78
N GLU A 497 6.67 11.06 28.28
CA GLU A 497 5.96 11.36 29.53
C GLU A 497 4.53 10.81 29.51
N GLY A 498 4.15 10.08 30.58
CA GLY A 498 2.84 9.45 30.73
C GLY A 498 2.74 8.04 30.11
N PHE A 499 3.84 7.43 29.68
CA PHE A 499 3.86 6.10 29.05
C PHE A 499 4.98 5.21 29.58
N GLY A 500 4.77 3.88 29.51
CA GLY A 500 5.79 2.90 29.81
C GLY A 500 6.35 3.01 31.23
N SER A 501 7.68 3.12 31.32
CA SER A 501 8.37 3.26 32.62
C SER A 501 8.29 4.67 33.22
N ASN A 502 7.70 5.63 32.50
CA ASN A 502 7.54 7.02 32.90
C ASN A 502 6.04 7.39 32.98
N PRO A 503 5.26 6.75 33.87
CA PRO A 503 3.82 6.90 33.95
C PRO A 503 3.35 8.26 34.47
#